data_AF-A0A3N5VBN2-F1
#
_entry.id   AF-A0A3N5VBN2-F1
#
_cell.length_a   1.000
_cell.length_b   1.000
_cell.length_c   1.000
_cell.angle_alpha   90.00
_cell.angle_beta   90.00
_cell.angle_gamma   90.00
#
_symmetry.space_group_name_H-M   'P 1'
#
loop_
_entity.id
_entity.type
_entity.pdbx_description
1 polymer ?
#
loop_
_entity_poly.entity_id
_entity_poly.type
_entity_poly.pdbx_seq_one_letter_code
_entity_poly.pdbx_strand_id
1 'polypeptide(L)'
;MGADIPPAKRGIIGRMLRLNEKDLLLGLRTYADLSGGRYPTSLETEITLKEIETNQLGSNLTDTPKSQKDQMVLDIFFATAFYDKLIREKRGAQYHGDTVSRQDVDKVLISWTEPKQRYRVVFGDLTAKTLSSDQFAGLAQSP
;
A
#
# COMPACT_ATOMS: atom_id res chain seq x y z
N MET A 1 16.56 -28.67 12.84
CA MET A 1 15.39 -29.19 12.11
C MET A 1 14.68 -27.99 11.48
N GLY A 2 14.72 -27.86 10.16
CA GLY A 2 13.95 -26.81 9.46
C GLY A 2 12.51 -27.28 9.35
N ALA A 3 11.54 -26.53 9.87
CA ALA A 3 10.15 -26.87 9.72
C ALA A 3 9.77 -26.89 8.23
N ASP A 4 9.18 -27.99 7.75
CA ASP A 4 8.70 -28.09 6.38
C ASP A 4 7.59 -27.07 6.14
N ILE A 5 7.91 -26.06 5.33
CA ILE A 5 6.95 -25.03 4.92
C ILE A 5 5.93 -25.67 3.97
N PRO A 6 4.62 -25.64 4.30
CA PRO A 6 3.57 -26.18 3.42
C PRO A 6 3.63 -25.54 2.02
N PRO A 7 3.43 -26.30 0.92
CA PRO A 7 3.51 -25.78 -0.44
C PRO A 7 2.69 -24.51 -0.68
N ALA A 8 1.47 -24.45 -0.13
CA ALA A 8 0.59 -23.29 -0.23
C ALA A 8 1.15 -22.01 0.42
N LYS A 9 2.06 -22.12 1.40
CA LYS A 9 2.68 -20.98 2.09
C LYS A 9 3.98 -20.52 1.44
N ARG A 10 4.58 -21.33 0.56
CA ARG A 10 5.87 -21.01 -0.08
C ARG A 10 5.80 -19.77 -0.95
N GLY A 11 4.69 -19.59 -1.70
CA GLY A 11 4.47 -18.40 -2.53
C GLY A 11 4.38 -17.12 -1.71
N ILE A 12 3.63 -17.16 -0.60
CA ILE A 12 3.47 -16.03 0.34
C ILE A 12 4.83 -15.65 0.94
N ILE A 13 5.61 -16.64 1.40
CA ILE A 13 6.95 -16.39 1.96
C ILE A 13 7.89 -15.84 0.90
N GLY A 14 7.86 -16.38 -0.32
CA GLY A 14 8.67 -15.88 -1.44
C GLY A 14 8.37 -14.40 -1.75
N ARG A 15 7.09 -14.01 -1.71
CA ARG A 15 6.67 -12.61 -1.90
C ARG A 15 7.08 -11.73 -0.72
N MET A 16 6.92 -12.20 0.52
CA MET A 16 7.41 -11.51 1.72
C MET A 16 8.91 -11.19 1.64
N LEU A 17 9.73 -12.14 1.21
CA LEU A 17 11.19 -11.94 1.08
C LEU A 17 11.57 -10.93 -0.01
N ARG A 18 10.66 -10.63 -0.95
CA ARG A 18 10.88 -9.75 -2.10
C ARG A 18 9.98 -8.51 -2.08
N LEU A 19 9.41 -8.18 -0.91
CA LEU A 19 8.56 -7.01 -0.69
C LEU A 19 9.15 -5.75 -1.32
N ASN A 20 8.39 -5.14 -2.24
CA ASN A 20 8.80 -3.97 -3.00
C ASN A 20 7.62 -3.03 -3.29
N GLU A 21 7.90 -1.91 -3.94
CA GLU A 21 6.89 -0.89 -4.27
C GLU A 21 5.69 -1.43 -5.07
N LYS A 22 5.87 -2.45 -5.91
CA LYS A 22 4.75 -3.01 -6.69
C LYS A 22 3.70 -3.64 -5.78
N ASP A 23 4.12 -4.19 -4.63
CA ASP A 23 3.21 -4.74 -3.63
C ASP A 23 2.36 -3.64 -2.98
N LEU A 24 2.99 -2.51 -2.65
CA LEU A 24 2.31 -1.31 -2.17
C LEU A 24 1.28 -0.80 -3.18
N LEU A 25 1.69 -0.58 -4.43
CA LEU A 25 0.81 -0.05 -5.47
C LEU A 25 -0.34 -1.00 -5.79
N LEU A 26 -0.08 -2.32 -5.82
CA LEU A 26 -1.13 -3.31 -6.07
C LEU A 26 -2.14 -3.36 -4.93
N GLY A 27 -1.70 -3.38 -3.68
CA GLY A 27 -2.61 -3.39 -2.52
C GLY A 27 -3.43 -2.10 -2.40
N LEU A 28 -2.81 -0.94 -2.60
CA LEU A 28 -3.51 0.36 -2.60
C LEU A 28 -4.55 0.44 -3.74
N ARG A 29 -4.19 -0.02 -4.94
CA ARG A 29 -5.14 -0.10 -6.07
C ARG A 29 -6.31 -1.02 -5.73
N THR A 30 -6.00 -2.21 -5.20
CA THR A 30 -7.01 -3.20 -4.82
C THR A 30 -7.98 -2.62 -3.80
N TYR A 31 -7.49 -1.97 -2.75
CA TYR A 31 -8.35 -1.30 -1.76
C TYR A 31 -9.19 -0.20 -2.41
N ALA A 32 -8.59 0.66 -3.23
CA ALA A 32 -9.31 1.74 -3.92
C ALA A 32 -10.41 1.22 -4.84
N ASP A 33 -10.16 0.14 -5.57
CA ASP A 33 -11.18 -0.49 -6.42
C ASP A 33 -12.35 -1.05 -5.58
N LEU A 34 -12.07 -1.58 -4.39
CA LEU A 34 -13.08 -2.08 -3.45
C LEU A 34 -13.87 -0.98 -2.73
N SER A 35 -13.25 0.17 -2.49
CA SER A 35 -13.79 1.24 -1.65
C SER A 35 -14.46 2.39 -2.42
N GLY A 36 -14.46 2.32 -3.76
CA GLY A 36 -14.95 3.39 -4.63
C GLY A 36 -13.96 4.55 -4.79
N GLY A 37 -12.66 4.28 -4.69
CA GLY A 37 -11.57 5.24 -4.94
C GLY A 37 -10.94 5.84 -3.67
N ARG A 38 -11.31 5.36 -2.47
CA ARG A 38 -10.69 5.77 -1.20
C ARG A 38 -9.51 4.87 -0.84
N TYR A 39 -8.55 5.40 -0.11
CA TYR A 39 -7.46 4.60 0.43
C TYR A 39 -7.73 4.18 1.89
N PRO A 40 -7.00 3.17 2.42
CA PRO A 40 -7.03 2.88 3.85
C PRO A 40 -6.72 4.14 4.67
N THR A 41 -7.34 4.32 5.84
CA THR A 41 -6.99 5.49 6.67
C THR A 41 -5.60 5.35 7.30
N SER A 42 -5.15 4.11 7.49
CA SER A 42 -3.79 3.76 7.89
C SER A 42 -3.30 2.55 7.11
N LEU A 43 -1.98 2.45 6.92
CA LEU A 43 -1.28 1.25 6.42
C LEU A 43 -0.77 0.35 7.54
N GLU A 44 -1.16 0.59 8.79
CA GLU A 44 -1.00 -0.37 9.87
C GLU A 44 -1.90 -1.58 9.63
N THR A 45 -1.29 -2.76 9.55
CA THR A 45 -1.96 -4.01 9.14
C THR A 45 -3.26 -4.27 9.91
N GLU A 46 -3.27 -4.13 11.24
CA GLU A 46 -4.46 -4.40 12.06
C GLU A 46 -5.61 -3.43 11.75
N ILE A 47 -5.30 -2.15 11.56
CA ILE A 47 -6.29 -1.11 11.24
C ILE A 47 -6.84 -1.36 9.83
N THR A 48 -5.97 -1.55 8.83
CA THR A 48 -6.39 -1.79 7.45
C THR A 48 -7.28 -3.02 7.31
N LEU A 49 -6.92 -4.15 7.95
CA LEU A 49 -7.73 -5.37 7.88
C LEU A 49 -9.08 -5.19 8.57
N LYS A 50 -9.12 -4.52 9.73
CA LYS A 50 -10.37 -4.20 10.42
C LYS A 50 -11.28 -3.29 9.59
N GLU A 51 -10.73 -2.34 8.84
CA GLU A 51 -11.51 -1.49 7.93
C GLU A 51 -12.15 -2.29 6.81
N ILE A 52 -11.43 -3.25 6.22
CA ILE A 52 -11.99 -4.14 5.18
C ILE A 52 -13.21 -4.87 5.71
N GLU A 53 -13.11 -5.46 6.90
CA GLU A 53 -14.20 -6.18 7.54
C GLU A 53 -15.37 -5.25 7.91
N THR A 54 -15.07 -4.15 8.60
CA THR A 54 -16.08 -3.21 9.13
C THR A 54 -16.87 -2.53 8.01
N ASN A 55 -16.18 -2.07 6.97
CA ASN A 55 -16.80 -1.41 5.83
C ASN A 55 -17.34 -2.42 4.80
N GLN A 56 -17.21 -3.72 5.08
CA GLN A 56 -17.61 -4.80 4.19
C GLN A 56 -17.02 -4.62 2.78
N LEU A 57 -15.76 -4.18 2.68
CA LEU A 57 -15.12 -3.93 1.40
C LEU A 57 -15.07 -5.23 0.58
N GLY A 58 -15.61 -5.19 -0.63
CA GLY A 58 -15.75 -6.38 -1.49
C GLY A 58 -16.94 -7.29 -1.17
N SER A 59 -17.85 -6.92 -0.25
CA SER A 59 -19.13 -7.62 -0.08
C SER A 59 -20.03 -7.48 -1.33
N ASN A 60 -19.97 -6.33 -1.99
CA ASN A 60 -20.63 -6.06 -3.27
C ASN A 60 -20.12 -6.90 -4.44
N LEU A 61 -18.99 -7.61 -4.26
CA LEU A 61 -18.44 -8.53 -5.24
C LEU A 61 -19.03 -9.94 -5.03
N THR A 62 -20.35 -10.09 -5.07
CA THR A 62 -21.05 -11.37 -4.79
C THR A 62 -20.65 -12.48 -5.77
N ASP A 63 -20.30 -12.11 -7.01
CA ASP A 63 -19.93 -13.06 -8.07
C ASP A 63 -18.42 -13.38 -8.11
N THR A 64 -17.62 -12.73 -7.26
CA THR A 64 -16.18 -12.96 -7.20
C THR A 64 -15.87 -14.23 -6.40
N PRO A 65 -15.14 -15.20 -6.98
CA PRO A 65 -14.75 -16.42 -6.28
C PRO A 65 -14.01 -16.14 -4.97
N LYS A 66 -14.23 -16.97 -3.95
CA LYS A 66 -13.56 -16.84 -2.64
C LYS A 66 -12.04 -16.73 -2.76
N SER A 67 -11.42 -17.55 -3.60
CA SER A 67 -9.96 -17.51 -3.84
C SER A 67 -9.47 -16.18 -4.38
N GLN A 68 -10.29 -15.49 -5.18
CA GLN A 68 -9.96 -14.17 -5.69
C GLN A 68 -10.12 -13.10 -4.59
N LYS A 69 -11.15 -13.21 -3.74
CA LYS A 69 -11.28 -12.34 -2.54
C LYS A 69 -10.11 -12.51 -1.59
N ASP A 70 -9.71 -13.76 -1.31
CA ASP A 70 -8.55 -14.08 -0.48
C ASP A 70 -7.26 -13.47 -1.07
N GLN A 71 -7.10 -13.52 -2.40
CA GLN A 71 -5.96 -12.90 -3.09
C GLN A 71 -5.97 -11.37 -2.97
N MET A 72 -7.13 -10.72 -3.08
CA MET A 72 -7.26 -9.27 -2.92
C MET A 72 -6.90 -8.82 -1.50
N VAL A 73 -7.35 -9.56 -0.49
CA VAL A 73 -6.98 -9.30 0.91
C VAL A 73 -5.47 -9.49 1.10
N LEU A 74 -4.88 -10.53 0.51
CA LEU A 74 -3.43 -10.72 0.52
C LEU A 74 -2.69 -9.55 -0.16
N ASP A 75 -3.18 -9.04 -1.29
CA ASP A 75 -2.57 -7.91 -1.98
C ASP A 75 -2.56 -6.66 -1.11
N ILE A 76 -3.66 -6.38 -0.41
CA ILE A 76 -3.75 -5.27 0.55
C ILE A 76 -2.77 -5.50 1.72
N PHE A 77 -2.70 -6.72 2.26
CA PHE A 77 -1.74 -7.07 3.30
C PHE A 77 -0.28 -6.88 2.87
N PHE A 78 0.07 -7.19 1.62
CA PHE A 78 1.45 -6.96 1.15
C PHE A 78 1.78 -5.46 1.03
N ALA A 79 0.80 -4.59 0.81
CA ALA A 79 0.99 -3.15 0.88
C ALA A 79 1.30 -2.68 2.31
N THR A 80 0.54 -3.16 3.31
CA THR A 80 0.81 -2.85 4.72
C THR A 80 2.17 -3.40 5.16
N ALA A 81 2.52 -4.62 4.75
CA ALA A 81 3.81 -5.23 5.06
C ALA A 81 5.01 -4.48 4.44
N PHE A 82 4.84 -3.92 3.22
CA PHE A 82 5.85 -3.04 2.62
C PHE A 82 5.98 -1.72 3.38
N TYR A 83 4.87 -1.11 3.78
CA TYR A 83 4.88 0.09 4.61
C TYR A 83 5.61 -0.15 5.95
N ASP A 84 5.28 -1.24 6.65
CA ASP A 84 5.96 -1.64 7.88
C ASP A 84 7.48 -1.82 7.66
N LYS A 85 7.89 -2.34 6.50
CA LYS A 85 9.31 -2.44 6.13
C LYS A 85 9.94 -1.05 6.04
N LEU A 86 9.30 -0.08 5.40
CA LEU A 86 9.81 1.29 5.32
C LEU A 86 9.97 1.93 6.71
N ILE A 87 9.01 1.70 7.61
CA ILE A 87 9.06 2.18 9.00
C ILE A 87 10.23 1.52 9.75
N ARG A 88 10.37 0.20 9.69
CA ARG A 88 11.48 -0.55 10.32
C ARG A 88 12.85 -0.12 9.79
N GLU A 89 12.95 0.17 8.50
CA GLU A 89 14.15 0.68 7.86
C GLU A 89 14.39 2.18 8.10
N LYS A 90 13.52 2.86 8.87
CA LYS A 90 13.58 4.30 9.17
C LYS A 90 13.66 5.17 7.92
N ARG A 91 12.91 4.80 6.87
CA ARG A 91 12.87 5.52 5.59
C ARG A 91 12.06 6.81 5.64
N GLY A 92 11.61 7.27 6.81
CA GLY A 92 10.80 8.48 6.95
C GLY A 92 9.50 8.42 6.14
N ALA A 93 8.84 7.25 6.13
CA ALA A 93 7.62 7.09 5.35
C ALA A 93 6.48 7.94 5.94
N GLN A 94 5.76 8.64 5.07
CA GLN A 94 4.59 9.45 5.41
C GLN A 94 3.43 9.02 4.53
N TYR A 95 2.28 8.73 5.12
CA TYR A 95 1.09 8.23 4.44
C TYR A 95 -0.11 9.13 4.76
N HIS A 96 -0.93 9.41 3.75
CA HIS A 96 -2.04 10.39 3.80
C HIS A 96 -3.35 9.82 3.25
N GLY A 97 -3.57 8.50 3.32
CA GLY A 97 -4.76 7.87 2.73
C GLY A 97 -6.08 8.16 3.46
N ASP A 98 -6.02 8.77 4.65
CA ASP A 98 -7.17 9.29 5.38
C ASP A 98 -7.77 10.56 4.72
N THR A 99 -6.95 11.32 3.99
CA THR A 99 -7.31 12.61 3.39
C THR A 99 -7.19 12.64 1.87
N VAL A 100 -6.36 11.76 1.29
CA VAL A 100 -6.13 11.64 -0.16
C VAL A 100 -6.97 10.49 -0.71
N SER A 101 -7.57 10.71 -1.88
CA SER A 101 -8.31 9.72 -2.65
C SER A 101 -7.72 9.56 -4.05
N ARG A 102 -8.27 8.62 -4.84
CA ARG A 102 -7.86 8.40 -6.23
C ARG A 102 -8.14 9.58 -7.16
N GLN A 103 -9.04 10.48 -6.77
CA GLN A 103 -9.39 11.68 -7.54
C GLN A 103 -8.41 12.83 -7.30
N ASP A 104 -7.64 12.77 -6.22
CA ASP A 104 -6.64 13.78 -5.86
C ASP A 104 -5.31 13.54 -6.58
N VAL A 105 -5.32 13.62 -7.91
CA VAL A 105 -4.21 13.20 -8.79
C VAL A 105 -2.88 13.88 -8.51
N ASP A 106 -2.91 15.12 -7.99
CA ASP A 106 -1.71 15.91 -7.69
C ASP A 106 -1.31 15.89 -6.21
N LYS A 107 -2.08 15.21 -5.34
CA LYS A 107 -1.76 15.11 -3.91
C LYS A 107 -0.88 13.89 -3.62
N VAL A 108 0.07 14.08 -2.71
CA VAL A 108 0.96 13.01 -2.22
C VAL A 108 0.15 12.06 -1.34
N LEU A 109 -0.01 10.81 -1.78
CA LEU A 109 -0.63 9.74 -0.99
C LEU A 109 0.38 9.12 -0.01
N ILE A 110 1.58 8.81 -0.50
CA ILE A 110 2.66 8.27 0.32
C ILE A 110 4.01 8.73 -0.20
N SER A 111 4.92 9.02 0.72
CA SER A 111 6.31 9.31 0.38
C SER A 111 7.28 8.62 1.34
N TRP A 112 8.50 8.37 0.89
CA TRP A 112 9.61 7.91 1.73
C TRP A 112 10.96 8.29 1.13
N THR A 113 11.98 8.32 1.97
CA THR A 113 13.36 8.66 1.59
C THR A 113 14.08 7.46 0.96
N GLU A 114 14.70 7.70 -0.18
CA GLU A 114 15.61 6.81 -0.88
C GLU A 114 17.09 7.21 -0.65
N PRO A 115 18.06 6.33 -0.98
CA PRO A 115 19.46 6.68 -0.97
C PRO A 115 19.77 7.95 -1.78
N LYS A 116 20.86 8.65 -1.42
CA LYS A 116 21.28 9.91 -2.06
C LYS A 116 20.27 11.07 -1.88
N GLN A 117 19.54 11.09 -0.77
CA GLN A 117 18.59 12.15 -0.42
C GLN A 117 17.55 12.40 -1.52
N ARG A 118 17.03 11.30 -2.08
CA ARG A 118 15.90 11.34 -3.01
C ARG A 118 14.64 10.93 -2.27
N TYR A 119 13.51 11.37 -2.77
CA TYR A 119 12.20 11.04 -2.21
C TYR A 119 11.43 10.23 -3.25
N ARG A 120 10.98 9.05 -2.86
CA ARG A 120 9.99 8.33 -3.63
C ARG A 120 8.61 8.81 -3.20
N VAL A 121 7.79 9.18 -4.16
CA VAL A 121 6.47 9.76 -3.95
C VAL A 121 5.47 9.00 -4.82
N VAL A 122 4.37 8.61 -4.21
CA VAL A 122 3.19 8.07 -4.88
C VAL A 122 2.04 9.06 -4.69
N PHE A 123 1.40 9.43 -5.78
CA PHE A 123 0.28 10.38 -5.78
C PHE A 123 -1.06 9.69 -5.64
N GLY A 124 -2.14 10.47 -5.45
CA GLY A 124 -3.50 9.97 -5.32
C GLY A 124 -3.93 9.08 -6.49
N ASP A 125 -3.45 9.32 -7.71
CA ASP A 125 -3.74 8.47 -8.88
C ASP A 125 -2.91 7.17 -8.95
N LEU A 126 -2.05 6.93 -7.96
CA LEU A 126 -1.03 5.86 -7.88
C LEU A 126 0.13 5.99 -8.86
N THR A 127 0.31 7.16 -9.49
CA THR A 127 1.54 7.45 -10.21
C THR A 127 2.69 7.61 -9.22
N ALA A 128 3.83 6.99 -9.52
CA ALA A 128 5.01 7.03 -8.66
C ALA A 128 6.17 7.79 -9.33
N LYS A 129 6.79 8.72 -8.60
CA LYS A 129 7.93 9.53 -9.05
C LYS A 129 9.04 9.51 -8.02
N THR A 130 10.28 9.62 -8.49
CA THR A 130 11.44 9.88 -7.62
C THR A 130 11.84 11.34 -7.80
N LEU A 131 11.86 12.08 -6.71
CA LEU A 131 12.11 13.52 -6.67
C LEU A 131 13.44 13.81 -5.96
N SER A 132 14.11 14.90 -6.35
CA SER A 132 15.18 15.48 -5.53
C SER A 132 14.61 16.19 -4.30
N SER A 133 15.46 16.52 -3.34
CA SER A 133 15.08 17.34 -2.17
C SER A 133 14.39 18.65 -2.58
N ASP A 134 14.92 19.36 -3.58
CA ASP A 134 14.37 20.64 -4.04
C ASP A 134 12.96 20.46 -4.64
N GLN A 135 12.78 19.42 -5.45
CA GLN A 135 11.48 19.10 -6.04
C GLN A 135 10.46 18.68 -4.99
N PHE A 136 10.88 17.90 -3.98
CA PHE A 136 10.02 17.45 -2.90
C PHE A 136 9.59 18.62 -1.99
N ALA A 137 10.53 19.52 -1.66
CA ALA A 137 10.22 20.73 -0.88
C ALA A 137 9.20 21.63 -1.59
N GLY A 138 9.25 21.71 -2.92
CA GLY A 138 8.27 22.46 -3.72
C GLY A 138 6.84 21.89 -3.66
N LEU A 139 6.67 20.59 -3.43
CA LEU A 139 5.35 19.96 -3.28
C LEU A 139 4.69 20.27 -1.94
N ALA A 140 5.48 20.35 -0.86
CA ALA A 140 4.97 20.69 0.47
C ALA A 140 4.50 22.16 0.60
N GLN A 141 4.81 23.00 -0.40
CA GLN A 141 4.44 24.42 -0.44
C GLN A 141 3.27 24.74 -1.38
N SER A 142 2.69 23.74 -2.06
CA SER A 142 1.47 23.93 -2.85
C SER A 142 0.23 23.72 -1.96
N PRO A 143 -0.61 24.76 -1.78
CA PRO A 143 -1.84 24.69 -0.97
C PRO A 143 -2.93 23.81 -1.58
#